data_AF-A0A960RK57-F1
#
_entry.id   AF-A0A960RK57-F1
#
_cell.length_a   1.000
_cell.length_b   1.000
_cell.length_c   1.000
_cell.angle_alpha   90.00
_cell.angle_beta   90.00
_cell.angle_gamma   90.00
#
_symmetry.space_group_name_H-M   'P 1'
#
loop_
_entity.id
_entity.type
_entity.pdbx_description
1 polymer ?
#
loop_
_entity_poly.entity_id
_entity_poly.type
_entity_poly.pdbx_seq_one_letter_code
_entity_poly.pdbx_strand_id
1 'polypeptide(L)'
;MNTAYHTARVGLFFLLGIALIWVTYETLGNRSSLKKSGYTLVAGFENLKELKAGDDIRMAGVRIGVVESTRLGNRRAEAVLRIERKFTIASDAQATIASAGLLGTNYISIDLGSPDA
;
A
#
# COMPACT_ATOMS: atom_id res chain seq x y z
N MET A 1 -33.44 -18.55 40.45
CA MET A 1 -32.98 -17.17 40.17
C MET A 1 -31.55 -17.12 39.59
N ASN A 2 -31.09 -18.13 38.83
CA ASN A 2 -29.69 -18.20 38.33
C ASN A 2 -29.56 -18.14 36.80
N THR A 3 -30.66 -18.25 36.05
CA THR A 3 -30.67 -18.20 34.58
C THR A 3 -30.30 -16.82 34.03
N ALA A 4 -30.64 -15.73 34.74
CA ALA A 4 -30.29 -14.37 34.34
C ALA A 4 -28.77 -14.15 34.24
N TYR A 5 -27.97 -14.75 35.14
CA TYR A 5 -26.51 -14.66 35.10
C TYR A 5 -25.91 -15.40 33.90
N HIS A 6 -26.50 -16.53 33.48
CA HIS A 6 -26.07 -17.25 32.30
C HIS A 6 -26.39 -16.48 31.01
N THR A 7 -27.60 -15.94 30.89
CA THR A 7 -27.99 -15.12 29.73
C THR A 7 -27.14 -13.85 29.62
N ALA A 8 -26.82 -13.19 30.74
CA ALA A 8 -25.96 -12.01 30.76
C ALA A 8 -24.51 -12.34 30.32
N ARG A 9 -23.95 -13.47 30.76
CA ARG A 9 -22.60 -13.92 30.34
C ARG A 9 -22.54 -14.27 28.85
N VAL A 10 -23.58 -14.95 28.34
CA VAL A 10 -23.67 -15.28 26.91
C VAL A 10 -23.80 -14.00 26.07
N GLY A 11 -24.66 -13.05 26.48
CA GLY A 11 -24.78 -11.76 25.80
C GLY A 11 -23.46 -10.97 25.77
N LEU A 12 -22.72 -10.96 26.88
CA LEU A 12 -21.40 -10.31 26.95
C LEU A 12 -20.37 -10.99 26.04
N PHE A 13 -20.38 -12.32 25.95
CA PHE A 13 -19.49 -13.07 25.05
C PHE A 13 -19.78 -12.76 23.58
N PHE A 14 -21.06 -12.67 23.20
CA PHE A 14 -21.45 -12.28 21.84
C PHE A 14 -21.01 -10.85 21.51
N LEU A 15 -21.19 -9.89 22.43
CA LEU A 15 -20.71 -8.51 22.24
C LEU A 15 -19.20 -8.44 22.09
N LEU A 16 -18.44 -9.19 22.90
CA LEU A 16 -16.99 -9.30 22.76
C LEU A 16 -16.58 -9.92 21.42
N GLY A 17 -17.30 -10.93 20.95
CA GLY A 17 -17.06 -11.54 19.64
C GLY A 17 -17.26 -10.55 18.49
N ILE A 18 -18.35 -9.78 18.52
CA ILE A 18 -18.62 -8.72 17.52
C ILE A 18 -17.54 -7.63 17.58
N ALA A 19 -17.14 -7.21 18.78
CA ALA A 19 -16.07 -6.23 18.94
C ALA A 19 -14.74 -6.73 18.37
N LEU A 20 -14.40 -8.01 18.57
CA LEU A 20 -13.19 -8.61 18.02
C LEU A 20 -13.24 -8.65 16.48
N ILE A 21 -14.38 -9.03 15.90
CA ILE A 21 -14.60 -9.03 14.44
C ILE A 21 -14.50 -7.61 13.88
N TRP A 22 -15.02 -6.61 14.59
CA TRP A 22 -14.90 -5.22 14.18
C TRP A 22 -13.44 -4.76 14.14
N VAL A 23 -12.66 -5.06 15.19
CA VAL A 23 -11.23 -4.73 15.25
C VAL A 23 -10.44 -5.43 14.14
N THR A 24 -10.72 -6.70 13.86
CA THR A 24 -10.05 -7.41 12.76
C THR A 24 -10.43 -6.84 11.40
N TYR A 25 -11.69 -6.47 11.19
CA TYR A 25 -12.14 -5.80 9.97
C TYR A 25 -11.42 -4.47 9.75
N GLU A 26 -11.34 -3.63 10.78
CA GLU A 26 -10.69 -2.33 10.70
C GLU A 26 -9.16 -2.45 10.52
N THR A 27 -8.53 -3.44 11.16
CA THR A 27 -7.09 -3.71 10.98
C THR A 27 -6.74 -4.33 9.63
N LEU A 28 -7.65 -5.06 8.99
CA LEU A 28 -7.49 -5.54 7.61
C LEU A 28 -7.72 -4.40 6.59
N GLY A 29 -8.73 -3.56 6.81
CA GLY A 29 -9.06 -2.44 5.92
C GLY A 29 -8.06 -1.30 5.97
N ASN A 30 -7.46 -1.03 7.13
CA ASN A 30 -6.64 0.17 7.35
C ASN A 30 -5.12 -0.04 7.19
N ARG A 31 -4.67 -1.13 6.53
CA ARG A 31 -3.23 -1.39 6.30
C ARG A 31 -2.51 -0.36 5.43
N SER A 32 -3.20 0.59 4.80
CA SER A 32 -2.57 1.58 3.92
C SER A 32 -1.99 2.81 4.63
N SER A 33 -2.50 3.17 5.82
CA SER A 33 -2.22 4.48 6.46
C SER A 33 -1.39 4.41 7.75
N LEU A 34 -0.65 3.33 7.99
CA LEU A 34 0.40 3.34 9.01
C LEU A 34 1.44 4.38 8.59
N LYS A 35 1.41 5.52 9.29
CA LYS A 35 2.28 6.71 9.22
C LYS A 35 3.78 6.37 9.18
N LYS A 36 4.25 5.74 8.11
CA LYS A 36 5.68 5.63 7.82
C LYS A 36 6.10 6.97 7.23
N SER A 37 6.94 7.68 7.99
CA SER A 37 7.65 8.87 7.54
C SER A 37 8.26 8.61 6.15
N GLY A 38 7.75 9.34 5.18
CA GLY A 38 8.08 9.18 3.77
C GLY A 38 7.74 10.45 3.01
N TYR A 39 7.99 10.44 1.72
CA TYR A 39 7.58 11.50 0.81
C TYR A 39 6.80 10.89 -0.36
N THR A 40 5.94 11.73 -0.93
CA THR A 40 5.07 11.34 -2.02
C THR A 40 5.60 11.93 -3.32
N LEU A 41 5.74 11.09 -4.33
CA LEU A 41 6.11 11.45 -5.70
C LEU A 41 4.97 11.12 -6.63
N VAL A 42 4.79 11.90 -7.69
CA VAL A 42 3.81 11.60 -8.75
C VAL A 42 4.58 11.22 -10.00
N ALA A 43 4.41 9.99 -10.45
CA ALA A 43 5.01 9.49 -11.69
C ALA A 43 3.93 9.36 -12.76
N GLY A 44 4.17 9.98 -13.92
CA GLY A 44 3.29 9.87 -15.08
C GLY A 44 3.70 8.72 -15.99
N PHE A 45 2.74 7.88 -16.37
CA PHE A 45 2.89 6.74 -17.26
C PHE A 45 1.92 6.86 -18.44
N GLU A 46 2.29 6.28 -19.57
CA GLU A 46 1.39 6.13 -20.72
C GLU A 46 0.30 5.08 -20.45
N ASN A 47 0.65 4.00 -19.75
CA ASN A 47 -0.25 2.95 -19.34
C ASN A 47 0.22 2.32 -18.02
N LEU A 48 -0.70 2.12 -17.08
CA LEU A 48 -0.41 1.54 -15.77
C LEU A 48 -0.34 0.01 -15.75
N LYS A 49 -0.64 -0.69 -16.86
CA LYS A 49 -0.53 -2.16 -16.98
C LYS A 49 -1.07 -2.93 -15.76
N GLU A 50 -2.28 -2.60 -15.30
CA GLU A 50 -2.93 -3.19 -14.10
C GLU A 50 -2.24 -2.92 -12.74
N LEU A 51 -1.40 -1.88 -12.65
CA LEU A 51 -0.88 -1.41 -11.37
C LEU A 51 -2.01 -0.90 -10.47
N LYS A 52 -2.01 -1.32 -9.20
CA LYS A 52 -3.03 -1.00 -8.19
C LYS A 52 -2.42 -0.33 -6.97
N ALA A 53 -3.27 0.38 -6.22
CA ALA A 53 -2.89 0.87 -4.90
C ALA A 53 -2.51 -0.32 -4.01
N GLY A 54 -1.37 -0.21 -3.32
CA GLY A 54 -0.78 -1.29 -2.52
C GLY A 54 0.36 -2.04 -3.21
N ASP A 55 0.57 -1.86 -4.51
CA ASP A 55 1.70 -2.48 -5.22
C ASP A 55 3.05 -1.95 -4.73
N ASP A 56 4.06 -2.81 -4.80
CA ASP A 56 5.40 -2.50 -4.30
C ASP A 56 6.14 -1.52 -5.21
N ILE A 57 6.93 -0.65 -4.59
CA ILE A 57 7.97 0.13 -5.28
C ILE A 57 9.31 -0.46 -4.89
N ARG A 58 10.11 -0.82 -5.89
CA ARG A 58 11.42 -1.45 -5.73
C ARG A 58 12.50 -0.65 -6.44
N MET A 59 13.68 -0.63 -5.86
CA MET A 59 14.89 -0.09 -6.45
C MET A 59 15.98 -1.14 -6.31
N ALA A 60 16.65 -1.47 -7.42
CA ALA A 60 17.65 -2.55 -7.46
C ALA A 60 17.15 -3.89 -6.86
N GLY A 61 15.84 -4.18 -6.98
CA GLY A 61 15.19 -5.36 -6.39
C GLY A 61 14.81 -5.24 -4.91
N VAL A 62 15.20 -4.16 -4.21
CA VAL A 62 14.86 -3.91 -2.80
C VAL A 62 13.58 -3.10 -2.72
N ARG A 63 12.65 -3.49 -1.83
CA ARG A 63 11.41 -2.73 -1.57
C ARG A 63 11.72 -1.42 -0.86
N ILE A 64 11.37 -0.31 -1.49
CA ILE A 64 11.61 1.06 -1.00
C ILE A 64 10.33 1.84 -0.67
N GLY A 65 9.17 1.35 -1.11
CA GLY A 65 7.91 2.06 -0.96
C GLY A 65 6.69 1.26 -1.40
N VAL A 66 5.57 1.97 -1.52
CA VAL A 66 4.28 1.43 -1.95
C VAL A 66 3.51 2.46 -2.80
N VAL A 67 2.74 1.98 -3.77
CA VAL A 67 1.82 2.81 -4.55
C VAL A 67 0.63 3.20 -3.68
N GLU A 68 0.44 4.49 -3.45
CA GLU A 68 -0.64 5.03 -2.63
C GLU A 68 -1.96 5.08 -3.39
N SER A 69 -1.93 5.57 -4.63
CA SER A 69 -3.10 5.63 -5.50
C SER A 69 -2.69 5.73 -6.96
N THR A 70 -3.61 5.39 -7.86
CA THR A 70 -3.48 5.64 -9.29
C THR A 70 -4.65 6.51 -9.74
N ARG A 71 -4.36 7.51 -10.58
CA ARG A 71 -5.35 8.46 -11.09
C ARG A 71 -5.11 8.73 -12.56
N LEU A 72 -6.11 9.23 -13.26
CA LEU A 72 -6.00 9.65 -14.65
C LEU A 72 -5.95 11.19 -14.68
N GLY A 73 -4.84 11.76 -15.14
CA GLY A 73 -4.60 13.20 -15.19
C GLY A 73 -4.16 13.64 -16.60
N ASN A 74 -4.83 14.65 -17.17
CA ASN A 74 -4.43 15.28 -18.45
C ASN A 74 -4.05 14.30 -19.59
N ARG A 75 -4.88 13.26 -19.79
CA ARG A 75 -4.69 12.19 -20.79
C ARG A 75 -3.50 11.25 -20.55
N ARG A 76 -2.93 11.25 -19.34
CA ARG A 76 -1.92 10.28 -18.89
C ARG A 76 -2.34 9.62 -17.60
N ALA A 77 -1.82 8.43 -17.35
CA ALA A 77 -2.08 7.72 -16.13
C ALA A 77 -1.00 8.11 -15.10
N GLU A 78 -1.40 8.61 -13.95
CA GLU A 78 -0.50 9.05 -12.89
C GLU A 78 -0.54 8.06 -11.72
N ALA A 79 0.61 7.63 -11.24
CA ALA A 79 0.74 6.87 -10.01
C ALA A 79 1.31 7.76 -8.91
N VAL A 80 0.63 7.78 -7.77
CA VAL A 80 1.07 8.45 -6.55
C VAL A 80 1.90 7.44 -5.75
N LEU A 81 3.18 7.72 -5.64
CA LEU A 81 4.20 6.85 -5.09
C LEU A 81 4.56 7.33 -3.69
N ARG A 82 4.54 6.43 -2.71
CA ARG A 82 5.00 6.74 -1.35
C ARG A 82 6.30 6.01 -1.06
N ILE A 83 7.37 6.77 -0.90
CA ILE A 83 8.73 6.26 -0.69
C ILE A 83 9.14 6.50 0.76
N GLU A 84 9.82 5.53 1.37
CA GLU A 84 10.35 5.67 2.73
C GLU A 84 11.47 6.73 2.75
N ARG A 85 11.48 7.62 3.76
CA ARG A 85 12.41 8.76 3.84
C ARG A 85 13.90 8.38 3.85
N LYS A 86 14.21 7.12 4.18
CA LYS A 86 15.57 6.58 4.20
C LYS A 86 16.19 6.40 2.80
N PHE A 87 15.37 6.44 1.75
CA PHE A 87 15.81 6.32 0.36
C PHE A 87 15.66 7.65 -0.36
N THR A 88 16.72 8.09 -1.03
CA THR A 88 16.71 9.25 -1.92
C THR A 88 16.63 8.74 -3.35
N ILE A 89 15.67 9.25 -4.12
CA ILE A 89 15.59 8.99 -5.57
C ILE A 89 16.35 10.10 -6.30
N ALA A 90 17.26 9.74 -7.19
CA ALA A 90 17.98 10.69 -8.04
C ALA A 90 17.02 11.41 -8.99
N SER A 91 17.37 12.64 -9.39
CA SER A 91 16.51 13.46 -10.25
C SER A 91 16.37 12.91 -11.67
N ASP A 92 17.33 12.10 -12.12
CA ASP A 92 17.36 11.41 -13.42
C ASP A 92 16.85 9.96 -13.37
N ALA A 93 16.44 9.48 -12.19
CA ALA A 93 15.97 8.11 -12.02
C ALA A 93 14.71 7.83 -12.85
N GLN A 94 14.71 6.71 -13.55
CA GLN A 94 13.57 6.29 -14.37
C GLN A 94 12.72 5.24 -13.64
N ALA A 95 11.41 5.47 -13.60
CA ALA A 95 10.43 4.52 -13.08
C ALA A 95 9.84 3.69 -14.24
N THR A 96 9.87 2.37 -14.10
CA THR A 96 9.29 1.42 -15.07
C THR A 96 8.37 0.46 -14.36
N ILE A 97 7.23 0.14 -14.99
CA ILE A 97 6.31 -0.89 -14.48
C ILE A 97 6.83 -2.25 -14.92
N ALA A 98 7.25 -3.05 -13.94
CA ALA A 98 7.70 -4.42 -14.12
C ALA A 98 6.67 -5.39 -13.54
N SER A 99 6.63 -6.61 -14.05
CA SER A 99 5.77 -7.68 -13.54
C SER A 99 6.61 -8.71 -12.82
N ALA A 100 6.15 -9.21 -11.66
CA ALA A 100 6.87 -10.19 -10.87
C ALA A 100 6.84 -11.62 -11.48
N GLY A 101 6.28 -11.81 -12.68
CA GLY A 101 6.25 -13.08 -13.41
C GLY A 101 4.86 -13.40 -13.96
N LEU A 102 4.64 -14.64 -14.41
CA LEU A 102 3.39 -15.08 -15.06
C LEU A 102 2.13 -14.99 -14.19
N LEU A 103 2.30 -15.08 -12.87
CA LEU A 103 1.22 -15.03 -11.86
C LEU A 103 1.46 -13.90 -10.84
N GLY A 104 2.52 -13.11 -11.04
CA GLY A 104 2.95 -12.09 -10.11
C GLY A 104 2.16 -10.79 -10.29
N THR A 105 2.02 -10.03 -9.20
CA THR A 105 1.50 -8.67 -9.31
C THR A 105 2.52 -7.75 -9.99
N ASN A 106 2.01 -6.66 -10.55
CA ASN A 106 2.87 -5.61 -11.08
C ASN A 106 3.50 -4.83 -9.93
N TYR A 107 4.67 -4.25 -10.20
CA TYR A 107 5.40 -3.42 -9.27
C TYR A 107 6.13 -2.33 -10.04
N ILE A 108 6.46 -1.24 -9.37
CA ILE A 108 7.28 -0.18 -9.96
C ILE A 108 8.73 -0.47 -9.64
N SER A 109 9.56 -0.58 -10.67
CA SER A 109 11.01 -0.62 -10.57
C SER A 109 11.55 0.78 -10.83
N ILE A 110 12.29 1.33 -9.88
CA ILE A 110 13.01 2.59 -10.00
C ILE A 110 14.49 2.27 -10.20
N ASP A 111 15.09 2.82 -11.24
CA ASP A 111 16.53 2.74 -11.45
C ASP A 111 17.29 3.63 -10.45
N LEU A 112 18.57 3.33 -10.18
CA LEU A 112 19.34 4.16 -9.25
C LEU A 112 19.65 5.55 -9.81
N GLY A 113 19.56 5.74 -11.12
CA GLY A 113 19.98 6.99 -11.77
C GLY A 113 21.49 7.21 -11.64
N SER A 114 21.93 8.42 -11.93
CA SER A 114 23.34 8.79 -11.82
C SER A 114 23.69 9.19 -10.38
N PRO A 115 24.88 8.82 -9.86
CA PRO A 115 25.32 9.18 -8.50
C PRO A 115 25.42 10.69 -8.23
N ASP A 116 25.46 11.51 -9.28
CA ASP A 116 25.78 12.95 -9.23
C ASP A 116 24.57 13.88 -9.50
N ALA A 117 23.34 13.37 -9.45
CA ALA A 117 22.12 14.09 -9.86
C ALA A 117 21.18 14.53 -8.71
#